data_AF-A0A1G1R327-F1
#
_entry.id   AF-A0A1G1R327-F1
#
_cell.length_a   1.000
_cell.length_b   1.000
_cell.length_c   1.000
_cell.angle_alpha   90.00
_cell.angle_beta   90.00
_cell.angle_gamma   90.00
#
_symmetry.space_group_name_H-M   'P 1'
#
loop_
_entity.id
_entity.type
_entity.pdbx_description
1 polymer ?
#
loop_
_entity_poly.entity_id
_entity_poly.type
_entity_poly.pdbx_seq_one_letter_code
_entity_poly.pdbx_strand_id
1 'polypeptide(L)' 'MDKELQEWYNLHKFHFYSGSYETKDLANFLGVSPRTIQRWLKEKTKPSKEQLVKIKRYLTEKESKDSL' A
#
# COMPACT_ATOMS: atom_id res chain seq x y z
N MET A 1 -7.41 7.80 16.65
CA MET A 1 -6.97 7.25 15.36
C MET A 1 -5.99 8.23 14.75
N ASP A 2 -4.72 7.85 14.57
CA ASP A 2 -3.73 8.71 13.93
C ASP A 2 -4.20 9.12 12.53
N LYS A 3 -4.17 10.42 12.23
CA LYS A 3 -4.59 10.98 10.94
C LYS A 3 -3.85 10.32 9.77
N GLU A 4 -2.58 9.99 9.97
CA GLU A 4 -1.74 9.27 9.00
C GLU A 4 -2.24 7.85 8.71
N LEU A 5 -2.81 7.17 9.71
CA LEU A 5 -3.36 5.82 9.55
C LEU A 5 -4.70 5.85 8.82
N GLN A 6 -5.50 6.89 9.04
CA GLN A 6 -6.77 7.09 8.35
C GLN A 6 -6.55 7.41 6.86
N GLU A 7 -5.58 8.26 6.53
CA GLU A 7 -5.18 8.54 5.14
C GLU A 7 -4.65 7.28 4.45
N TRP A 8 -3.82 6.50 5.15
CA TRP A 8 -3.36 5.20 4.67
C TRP A 8 -4.55 4.26 4.40
N TYR A 9 -5.50 4.14 5.33
CA TYR A 9 -6.67 3.28 5.16
C TYR A 9 -7.56 3.72 3.99
N ASN A 10 -7.78 5.03 3.82
CA ASN A 10 -8.58 5.58 2.74
C ASN A 10 -7.94 5.35 1.36
N LEU A 11 -6.62 5.51 1.25
CA LEU A 11 -5.85 5.13 0.06
C LEU A 11 -5.97 3.63 -0.25
N HIS A 12 -5.92 2.77 0.78
CA HIS A 12 -5.99 1.32 0.60
C HIS A 12 -7.38 0.82 0.23
N LYS A 13 -8.47 1.45 0.72
CA LYS A 13 -9.84 0.99 0.41
C LYS A 13 -10.16 1.09 -1.08
N PHE A 14 -9.62 2.09 -1.78
CA PHE A 14 -9.91 2.32 -3.19
C PHE A 14 -9.12 1.40 -4.12
N HIS A 15 -7.84 1.19 -3.82
CA HIS A 15 -6.94 0.42 -4.70
C HIS A 15 -6.86 -1.08 -4.37
N PHE A 16 -6.96 -1.51 -3.11
CA PHE A 16 -6.60 -2.91 -2.73
C PHE A 16 -7.72 -3.95 -2.78
N TYR A 17 -8.94 -3.59 -3.18
CA TYR A 17 -10.00 -4.58 -3.40
C TYR A 17 -9.86 -5.32 -4.75
N SER A 18 -8.90 -4.95 -5.61
CA SER A 18 -8.58 -5.63 -6.88
C SER A 18 -7.47 -6.69 -6.74
N GLY A 19 -7.70 -7.69 -5.90
CA GLY A 19 -7.08 -9.01 -6.06
C GLY A 19 -5.58 -9.18 -5.69
N SER A 20 -5.13 -10.43 -5.76
CA SER A 20 -3.82 -10.87 -5.23
C SER A 20 -2.58 -10.34 -5.97
N TYR A 21 -2.76 -9.78 -7.17
CA TYR A 21 -1.69 -9.34 -8.06
C TYR A 21 -1.02 -8.05 -7.55
N GLU A 22 -1.81 -7.07 -7.13
CA GLU A 22 -1.32 -5.76 -6.65
C GLU A 22 -0.51 -5.87 -5.35
N THR A 23 -0.83 -6.88 -4.53
CA THR A 23 -0.05 -7.19 -3.32
C THR A 23 1.37 -7.63 -3.67
N LYS A 24 1.56 -8.35 -4.78
CA LYS A 24 2.88 -8.80 -5.23
C LYS A 24 3.68 -7.65 -5.83
N ASP A 25 3.04 -6.80 -6.62
CA ASP A 25 3.72 -5.65 -7.23
C ASP A 25 4.17 -4.64 -6.19
N LEU A 26 3.30 -4.31 -5.21
CA LEU A 26 3.69 -3.45 -4.10
C LEU A 26 4.80 -4.08 -3.25
N ALA A 27 4.71 -5.39 -2.99
CA ALA A 27 5.75 -6.11 -2.25
C ALA A 27 7.11 -6.04 -2.95
N ASN A 28 7.13 -6.25 -4.27
CA ASN A 28 8.32 -6.13 -5.10
C ASN A 28 8.89 -4.70 -5.08
N PHE A 29 8.03 -3.69 -5.26
CA PHE A 29 8.44 -2.28 -5.23
C PHE A 29 9.06 -1.88 -3.88
N LEU A 30 8.50 -2.38 -2.78
CA LEU A 30 8.97 -2.08 -1.43
C LEU A 30 10.15 -2.96 -0.97
N GLY A 31 10.47 -4.03 -1.71
CA GLY A 31 11.48 -5.01 -1.31
C GLY A 31 11.07 -5.82 -0.07
N VAL A 32 9.78 -6.09 0.09
CA VAL A 32 9.24 -6.88 1.22
C VAL A 32 8.49 -8.10 0.70
N SER A 33 8.15 -9.04 1.59
CA SER A 33 7.32 -10.19 1.19
C SER A 33 5.86 -9.77 0.98
N PRO A 34 5.11 -10.43 0.05
CA PRO A 34 3.66 -10.24 -0.06
C PRO A 34 2.92 -10.51 1.26
N ARG A 35 3.44 -11.43 2.07
CA ARG A 35 2.92 -11.72 3.41
C ARG A 35 3.03 -10.51 4.35
N THR A 36 4.10 -9.70 4.22
CA THR A 36 4.26 -8.46 4.99
C THR A 36 3.16 -7.47 4.64
N ILE A 37 2.86 -7.29 3.36
CA ILE A 37 1.77 -6.44 2.89
C ILE A 37 0.43 -6.94 3.44
N GLN A 38 0.15 -8.24 3.33
CA GLN A 38 -1.08 -8.84 3.88
C GLN A 38 -1.24 -8.60 5.39
N ARG A 39 -0.15 -8.61 6.16
CA ARG A 39 -0.19 -8.31 7.60
C ARG A 39 -0.48 -6.84 7.87
N TRP A 40 0.02 -5.91 7.05
CA TRP A 40 -0.35 -4.50 7.12
C TRP A 40 -1.82 -4.28 6.81
N LEU A 41 -2.33 -4.92 5.75
CA LEU A 41 -3.76 -4.85 5.37
C LEU A 41 -4.70 -5.40 6.45
N LYS A 42 -4.26 -6.43 7.17
CA LYS A 42 -4.99 -7.01 8.31
C LYS A 42 -4.74 -6.28 9.63
N GLU A 43 -4.06 -5.13 9.58
CA GLU A 43 -3.68 -4.29 10.72
C GLU A 43 -2.89 -5.04 11.80
N LYS A 44 -2.28 -6.18 11.47
CA LYS A 44 -1.49 -7.00 12.39
C LYS A 44 -0.13 -6.37 12.68
N THR A 45 0.39 -5.61 11.73
CA THR A 45 1.63 -4.84 11.82
C THR A 45 1.42 -3.53 11.06
N LYS A 46 2.30 -2.54 11.26
CA LYS A 46 2.28 -1.29 10.50
C LYS A 46 3.57 -1.14 9.67
N PRO A 47 3.51 -0.51 8.49
CA PRO A 47 4.71 -0.12 7.76
C PRO A 47 5.50 0.95 8.54
N SER A 48 6.81 1.00 8.33
CA SER A 48 7.66 2.07 8.84
C SER A 48 7.40 3.39 8.12
N LYS A 49 7.91 4.50 8.68
CA LYS A 49 7.82 5.83 8.03
C LYS A 49 8.40 5.83 6.62
N GLU A 50 9.55 5.18 6.41
CA GLU A 50 10.16 5.06 5.08
C GLU A 50 9.31 4.22 4.12
N GLN A 51 8.71 3.14 4.62
CA GLN A 51 7.79 2.31 3.82
C GLN A 51 6.54 3.09 3.45
N LEU A 52 6.00 3.92 4.35
CA LEU A 52 4.87 4.79 4.06
C LEU A 52 5.18 5.80 2.94
N VAL A 53 6.37 6.40 2.94
CA VAL A 53 6.80 7.32 1.86
C VAL A 53 6.87 6.58 0.52
N LYS A 54 7.44 5.37 0.50
CA LYS A 54 7.50 4.55 -0.72
C LYS A 54 6.11 4.11 -1.21
N ILE A 55 5.23 3.71 -0.29
CA ILE A 55 3.84 3.37 -0.61
C ILE A 55 3.12 4.55 -1.26
N LYS A 56 3.23 5.75 -0.67
CA LYS A 56 2.64 6.98 -1.24
C LYS A 56 3.13 7.21 -2.67
N ARG A 57 4.44 7.12 -2.90
CA ARG A 57 5.04 7.27 -4.23
C ARG A 57 4.50 6.24 -5.23
N TYR A 58 4.47 4.95 -4.84
CA TYR A 58 3.94 3.88 -5.68
C TYR A 58 2.51 4.17 -6.13
N LEU A 59 1.64 4.57 -5.20
CA LEU A 59 0.23 4.86 -5.50
C LEU A 59 0.09 6.07 -6.44
N THR A 60 0.84 7.15 -6.22
CA THR A 60 0.84 8.32 -7.13
C THR A 60 1.30 7.96 -8.54
N GLU A 61 2.34 7.12 -8.68
CA GLU A 61 2.81 6.64 -9.98
C GLU A 61 1.78 5.73 -10.67
N LYS A 62 1.01 4.96 -9.89
CA LYS A 62 -0.03 4.06 -10.38
C LYS A 62 -1.28 4.82 -10.85
N GLU A 63 -1.75 5.80 -10.08
CA GLU A 63 -2.88 6.67 -10.46
C GLU A 63 -2.60 7.47 -11.73
N SER A 64 -1.35 7.94 -11.91
CA SER A 64 -0.93 8.63 -13.12
C SER A 64 -0.96 7.75 -14.36
N LYS A 65 -0.76 6.43 -14.21
CA LYS A 65 -0.78 5.45 -15.31
C LYS A 65 -2.18 4.96 -15.64
N ASP A 66 -3.05 4.84 -14.64
CA ASP A 66 -4.44 4.38 -14.85
C ASP A 66 -5.36 5.53 -15.36
N SER A 67 -4.88 6.77 -15.37
CA SER A 67 -5.58 7.96 -15.90
C SER A 67 -5.26 8.28 -17.38
N LEU A 68 -4.62 7.36 -18.11
CA LEU A 68 -4.18 7.47 -19.50
C LEU A 68 -4.78 6.35 -20.34
#